data_AF-A0A258XF68-F1
#
_entry.id   AF-A0A258XF68-F1
#
_cell.length_a   1.000
_cell.length_b   1.000
_cell.length_c   1.000
_cell.angle_alpha   90.00
_cell.angle_beta   90.00
_cell.angle_gamma   90.00
#
_symmetry.space_group_name_H-M   'P 1'
#
loop_
_entity.id
_entity.type
_entity.pdbx_description
1 polymer ?
#
loop_
_entity_poly.entity_id
_entity_poly.type
_entity_poly.pdbx_seq_one_letter_code
_entity_poly.pdbx_strand_id
1 'polypeptide(L)'
;FGFMQTDPNFANFRWQPDEQRIVLLDFGAARPVPQATAEAYRGLMRAGLAEERAALRAALLDVGFVSPNQLDRHGAAMDRAIDVLIAHIGRPGLFDFADRSFVERVRAEAEVIAADRASWHIPPVDTLFVQRKVSGTALLAIRMKARLPLREMVADAIGESLPTATSTS
;
A
#
# COMPACT_ATOMS: atom_id res chain seq x y z
N PHE A 1 -18.05 1.84 4.14
CA PHE A 1 -18.11 0.67 5.04
C PHE A 1 -16.74 0.48 5.70
N GLY A 2 -16.68 0.51 7.03
CA GLY A 2 -15.44 0.53 7.81
C GLY A 2 -15.15 -0.80 8.51
N PHE A 3 -15.35 -1.93 7.81
CA PHE A 3 -15.00 -3.25 8.34
C PHE A 3 -14.03 -3.93 7.39
N MET A 4 -12.97 -4.54 7.93
CA MET A 4 -11.98 -5.26 7.17
C MET A 4 -11.90 -6.71 7.66
N GLN A 5 -11.97 -7.67 6.75
CA GLN A 5 -11.67 -9.07 7.06
C GLN A 5 -10.16 -9.24 7.18
N THR A 6 -9.68 -9.47 8.40
CA THR A 6 -8.25 -9.54 8.71
C THR A 6 -7.64 -10.95 8.53
N ASP A 7 -8.45 -11.95 8.16
CA ASP A 7 -7.97 -13.31 7.90
C ASP A 7 -7.31 -13.40 6.50
N PRO A 8 -6.00 -13.73 6.42
CA PRO A 8 -5.30 -13.94 5.16
C PRO A 8 -5.52 -15.35 4.55
N ASN A 9 -6.31 -16.22 5.17
CA ASN A 9 -6.52 -17.58 4.67
C ASN A 9 -7.32 -17.58 3.36
N PHE A 10 -6.66 -17.93 2.26
CA PHE A 10 -7.28 -18.03 0.93
C PHE A 10 -8.31 -19.15 0.81
N ALA A 11 -8.33 -20.13 1.73
CA ALA A 11 -9.41 -21.11 1.81
C ALA A 11 -10.77 -20.48 2.12
N ASN A 12 -10.79 -19.23 2.60
CA ASN A 12 -12.01 -18.46 2.83
C ASN A 12 -12.58 -17.84 1.55
N PHE A 13 -11.95 -18.04 0.38
CA PHE A 13 -12.40 -17.52 -0.91
C PHE A 13 -12.60 -18.69 -1.88
N ARG A 14 -13.84 -18.91 -2.33
CA ARG A 14 -14.17 -19.90 -3.35
C ARG A 14 -14.48 -19.22 -4.67
N TRP A 15 -13.65 -19.48 -5.68
CA TRP A 15 -13.99 -19.11 -7.05
C TRP A 15 -15.15 -19.99 -7.55
N GLN A 16 -16.20 -19.36 -8.05
CA GLN A 16 -17.30 -20.01 -8.74
C GLN A 16 -17.19 -19.68 -10.24
N PRO A 17 -16.64 -20.60 -11.06
CA PRO A 17 -16.37 -20.34 -12.46
C PRO A 17 -17.64 -20.12 -13.28
N ASP A 18 -18.72 -20.82 -12.94
CA ASP A 18 -20.01 -20.75 -13.65
C ASP A 18 -20.67 -19.37 -13.54
N GLU A 19 -20.39 -18.66 -12.45
CA GLU A 19 -20.95 -17.34 -12.16
C GLU A 19 -19.88 -16.23 -12.18
N GLN A 20 -18.64 -16.57 -12.53
CA GLN A 20 -17.46 -15.69 -12.51
C GLN A 20 -17.33 -14.82 -11.25
N ARG A 21 -17.63 -15.39 -10.07
CA ARG A 21 -17.61 -14.69 -8.79
C ARG A 21 -16.69 -15.35 -7.78
N ILE A 22 -16.11 -14.54 -6.90
CA ILE A 22 -15.40 -15.01 -5.71
C ILE A 22 -16.38 -14.95 -4.54
N VAL A 23 -16.65 -16.09 -3.91
CA VAL A 23 -17.49 -16.19 -2.72
C VAL A 23 -16.61 -16.22 -1.49
N LEU A 24 -16.78 -15.23 -0.60
CA LEU A 24 -16.20 -15.27 0.73
C LEU A 24 -17.01 -16.24 1.60
N LEU A 25 -16.33 -17.23 2.17
CA LEU A 25 -16.93 -18.27 3.00
C LEU A 25 -16.91 -17.93 4.50
N ASP A 26 -16.07 -16.98 4.92
CA ASP A 26 -15.90 -16.66 6.34
C ASP A 26 -15.83 -15.14 6.58
N PHE A 27 -16.63 -14.66 7.53
CA PHE A 27 -16.67 -13.28 8.03
C PHE A 27 -16.21 -13.16 9.50
N GLY A 28 -15.78 -14.24 10.14
CA GLY A 28 -15.49 -14.33 11.58
C GLY A 28 -14.35 -13.43 12.08
N ALA A 29 -13.60 -12.81 11.16
CA ALA A 29 -12.53 -11.86 11.45
C ALA A 29 -12.78 -10.45 10.87
N ALA A 30 -14.04 -10.06 10.67
CA ALA A 30 -14.40 -8.70 10.30
C ALA A 30 -14.20 -7.76 11.50
N ARG A 31 -13.17 -6.91 11.45
CA ARG A 31 -12.90 -5.90 12.49
C ARG A 31 -13.28 -4.52 11.99
N PRO A 32 -13.85 -3.65 12.86
CA PRO A 32 -14.04 -2.26 12.51
C PRO A 32 -12.67 -1.61 12.29
N VAL A 33 -12.50 -0.91 11.19
CA VAL A 33 -11.36 -0.03 10.92
C VAL A 33 -11.76 1.34 11.43
N PRO A 34 -11.01 1.92 12.39
CA PRO A 34 -11.27 3.28 12.86
C PRO A 34 -11.30 4.27 11.70
N GLN A 35 -12.20 5.25 11.75
CA GLN A 35 -12.33 6.25 10.70
C GLN A 35 -11.01 6.98 10.45
N ALA A 36 -10.28 7.33 11.52
CA ALA A 36 -8.96 7.95 11.43
C ALA A 36 -7.95 7.09 10.64
N THR A 37 -7.95 5.77 10.85
CA THR A 37 -7.11 4.85 10.08
C THR A 37 -7.51 4.83 8.61
N ALA A 38 -8.82 4.79 8.31
CA ALA A 38 -9.30 4.82 6.93
C ALA A 38 -8.92 6.14 6.23
N GLU A 39 -9.04 7.28 6.91
CA GLU A 39 -8.66 8.60 6.40
C GLU A 39 -7.15 8.71 6.17
N ALA A 40 -6.33 8.22 7.08
CA ALA A 40 -4.87 8.20 6.93
C ALA A 40 -4.44 7.37 5.71
N TYR A 41 -5.04 6.19 5.49
CA TYR A 41 -4.78 5.39 4.30
C TYR A 41 -5.28 6.06 3.01
N ARG A 42 -6.42 6.76 3.03
CA ARG A 42 -6.87 7.58 1.89
C ARG A 42 -5.88 8.69 1.57
N GLY A 43 -5.33 9.34 2.60
CA GLY A 43 -4.27 10.34 2.44
C GLY A 43 -3.01 9.76 1.80
N LEU A 44 -2.58 8.57 2.23
CA LEU A 44 -1.46 7.86 1.63
C LEU A 44 -1.71 7.51 0.16
N MET A 45 -2.91 7.01 -0.17
CA MET A 45 -3.29 6.69 -1.55
C MET A 45 -3.32 7.93 -2.44
N ARG A 46 -3.91 9.04 -1.97
CA ARG A 46 -3.93 10.33 -2.66
C ARG A 46 -2.52 10.83 -2.95
N ALA A 47 -1.65 10.85 -1.94
CA ALA A 47 -0.26 11.27 -2.08
C ALA A 47 0.50 10.39 -3.09
N GLY A 48 0.23 9.09 -3.09
CA GLY A 48 0.79 8.14 -4.06
C GLY A 48 0.32 8.40 -5.49
N LEU A 49 -0.96 8.69 -5.70
CA LEU A 49 -1.51 9.03 -7.03
C LEU A 49 -0.97 10.35 -7.57
N ALA A 50 -0.79 11.34 -6.69
CA ALA A 50 -0.20 12.63 -7.02
C ALA A 50 1.32 12.57 -7.26
N GLU A 51 1.96 11.45 -6.93
CA GLU A 51 3.42 11.24 -7.05
C GLU A 51 4.23 12.30 -6.27
N GLU A 52 3.65 12.80 -5.18
CA GLU A 52 4.24 13.83 -4.36
C GLU A 52 5.02 13.23 -3.19
N ARG A 53 6.35 13.22 -3.31
CA ARG A 53 7.25 12.70 -2.27
C ARG A 53 6.98 13.30 -0.89
N ALA A 54 6.84 14.62 -0.80
CA ALA A 54 6.61 15.30 0.47
C ALA A 54 5.28 14.90 1.11
N ALA A 55 4.22 14.76 0.31
CA ALA A 55 2.92 14.30 0.77
C ALA A 55 2.96 12.83 1.22
N LEU A 56 3.67 11.96 0.50
CA LEU A 56 3.86 10.55 0.89
C LEU A 56 4.64 10.45 2.20
N ARG A 57 5.70 11.26 2.37
CA ARG A 57 6.48 11.33 3.60
C ARG A 57 5.61 11.71 4.81
N ALA A 58 4.75 12.72 4.66
CA ALA A 58 3.80 13.12 5.69
C ALA A 58 2.76 12.01 5.97
N ALA A 59 2.21 11.39 4.93
CA ALA A 59 1.22 10.32 5.09
C ALA A 59 1.81 9.07 5.78
N LEU A 60 3.08 8.72 5.53
CA LEU A 60 3.75 7.61 6.22
C LEU A 60 3.95 7.85 7.72
N LEU A 61 4.17 9.12 8.12
CA LEU A 61 4.16 9.52 9.53
C LEU A 61 2.75 9.40 10.12
N ASP A 62 1.75 9.96 9.45
CA ASP A 62 0.37 10.00 9.95
C ASP A 62 -0.24 8.61 10.13
N VAL A 63 0.07 7.68 9.22
CA VAL A 63 -0.33 6.26 9.32
C VAL A 63 0.43 5.53 10.44
N GLY A 64 1.55 6.08 10.91
CA GLY A 64 2.41 5.49 11.92
C GLY A 64 3.33 4.39 11.40
N PHE A 65 3.57 4.33 10.08
CA PHE A 65 4.57 3.43 9.51
C PHE A 65 6.00 3.89 9.81
N VAL A 66 6.17 5.18 10.02
CA VAL A 66 7.46 5.84 10.28
C VAL A 66 7.31 6.70 11.52
N SER A 67 8.32 6.72 12.39
CA SER A 67 8.36 7.65 13.52
C SER A 67 9.04 8.97 13.14
N PRO A 68 8.75 10.10 13.83
CA PRO A 68 9.49 11.34 13.63
C PRO A 68 11.01 11.16 13.80
N ASN A 69 11.43 10.30 14.74
CA ASN A 69 12.84 9.99 14.96
C ASN A 69 13.48 9.26 13.77
N GLN A 70 12.77 8.30 13.15
CA GLN A 70 13.24 7.69 11.90
C GLN A 70 13.35 8.71 10.78
N LEU A 71 12.43 9.66 10.74
CA LEU A 71 12.39 10.68 9.72
C LEU A 71 13.51 11.70 9.81
N ASP A 72 13.83 12.13 11.03
CA ASP A 72 14.93 13.05 11.29
C ASP A 72 16.28 12.40 11.00
N ARG A 73 16.42 11.11 11.32
CA ARG A 73 17.71 10.40 11.19
C ARG A 73 17.94 9.81 9.80
N HIS A 74 16.88 9.33 9.15
CA HIS A 74 16.96 8.56 7.90
C HIS A 74 16.08 9.12 6.79
N GLY A 75 15.71 10.39 6.85
CA GLY A 75 14.86 11.05 5.85
C GLY A 75 15.34 10.83 4.41
N ALA A 76 16.66 10.92 4.17
CA ALA A 76 17.22 10.71 2.83
C ALA A 76 17.05 9.27 2.31
N ALA A 77 17.14 8.25 3.17
CA ALA A 77 16.87 6.86 2.78
C ALA A 77 15.39 6.64 2.49
N MET A 78 14.51 7.25 3.29
CA MET A 78 13.08 7.23 3.02
C MET A 78 12.70 7.92 1.72
N ASP A 79 13.28 9.09 1.44
CA ASP A 79 13.05 9.81 0.19
C ASP A 79 13.45 8.94 -1.01
N ARG A 80 14.60 8.25 -0.97
CA ARG A 80 15.01 7.31 -2.02
C ARG A 80 14.05 6.13 -2.17
N ALA A 81 13.57 5.55 -1.06
CA ALA A 81 12.60 4.47 -1.10
C ALA A 81 11.27 4.92 -1.74
N ILE A 82 10.80 6.11 -1.37
CA ILE A 82 9.59 6.74 -1.94
C ILE A 82 9.77 6.99 -3.44
N ASP A 83 10.91 7.55 -3.86
CA ASP A 83 11.21 7.83 -5.26
C ASP A 83 11.20 6.55 -6.11
N VAL A 84 11.73 5.43 -5.58
CA VAL A 84 11.66 4.13 -6.25
C VAL A 84 10.22 3.62 -6.39
N LEU A 85 9.39 3.80 -5.35
CA LEU A 85 7.98 3.40 -5.38
C LEU A 85 7.19 4.24 -6.38
N ILE A 86 7.36 5.57 -6.37
CA ILE A 86 6.73 6.48 -7.33
C ILE A 86 7.13 6.09 -8.75
N ALA A 87 8.43 5.94 -9.04
CA ALA A 87 8.92 5.62 -10.38
C ALA A 87 8.43 4.27 -10.92
N HIS A 88 8.02 3.36 -10.03
CA HIS A 88 7.50 2.05 -10.43
C HIS A 88 5.96 2.04 -10.53
N ILE A 89 5.26 2.51 -9.50
CA ILE A 89 3.80 2.53 -9.42
C ILE A 89 3.21 3.63 -10.31
N GLY A 90 3.95 4.70 -10.56
CA GLY A 90 3.60 5.82 -11.44
C GLY A 90 3.58 5.49 -12.93
N ARG A 91 4.10 4.33 -13.33
CA ARG A 91 4.14 3.93 -14.74
C ARG A 91 2.72 3.83 -15.30
N PRO A 92 2.46 4.39 -16.49
CA PRO A 92 1.15 4.26 -17.13
C PRO A 92 0.88 2.80 -17.53
N GLY A 93 -0.40 2.43 -17.54
CA GLY A 93 -0.86 1.10 -17.93
C GLY A 93 -1.02 0.14 -16.75
N LEU A 94 -0.90 -1.15 -17.06
CA LEU A 94 -1.14 -2.21 -16.07
C LEU A 94 0.07 -2.37 -15.15
N PHE A 95 -0.19 -2.34 -13.85
CA PHE A 95 0.77 -2.72 -12.82
C PHE A 95 0.94 -4.24 -12.81
N ASP A 96 2.16 -4.72 -13.09
CA ASP A 96 2.50 -6.14 -13.04
C ASP A 96 2.90 -6.52 -11.61
N PHE A 97 2.02 -7.21 -10.90
CA PHE A 97 2.29 -7.65 -9.53
C PHE A 97 3.44 -8.66 -9.45
N ALA A 98 3.84 -9.31 -10.55
CA ALA A 98 4.99 -10.21 -10.57
C ALA A 98 6.33 -9.48 -10.80
N ASP A 99 6.33 -8.18 -11.12
CA ASP A 99 7.56 -7.40 -11.28
C ASP A 99 8.22 -7.15 -9.91
N ARG A 100 9.44 -7.68 -9.73
CA ARG A 100 10.24 -7.50 -8.50
C ARG A 100 11.39 -6.51 -8.67
N SER A 101 11.49 -5.83 -9.81
CA SER A 101 12.60 -4.92 -10.15
C SER A 101 12.76 -3.71 -9.23
N PHE A 102 11.71 -3.35 -8.50
CA PHE A 102 11.73 -2.27 -7.51
C PHE A 102 11.92 -2.78 -6.07
N VAL A 103 11.56 -4.04 -5.79
CA VAL A 103 11.49 -4.60 -4.44
C VAL A 103 12.85 -4.59 -3.76
N GLU A 104 13.91 -5.06 -4.44
CA GLU A 104 15.26 -5.09 -3.86
C GLU A 104 15.81 -3.67 -3.59
N ARG A 105 15.44 -2.69 -4.42
CA ARG A 105 15.86 -1.29 -4.23
C ARG A 105 15.17 -0.66 -3.02
N VAL A 106 13.86 -0.86 -2.88
CA VAL A 106 13.12 -0.39 -1.69
C VAL A 106 13.63 -1.10 -0.43
N ARG A 107 13.90 -2.41 -0.52
CA ARG A 107 14.42 -3.20 0.59
C ARG A 107 15.78 -2.69 1.07
N ALA A 108 16.70 -2.37 0.17
CA ALA A 108 18.02 -1.86 0.54
C ALA A 108 17.91 -0.56 1.37
N GLU A 109 17.03 0.36 0.99
CA GLU A 109 16.80 1.59 1.76
C GLU A 109 16.08 1.31 3.08
N ALA A 110 15.12 0.39 3.10
CA ALA A 110 14.42 -0.03 4.32
C ALA A 110 15.38 -0.69 5.33
N GLU A 111 16.36 -1.46 4.87
CA GLU A 111 17.37 -2.10 5.72
C GLU A 111 18.28 -1.07 6.40
N VAL A 112 18.62 0.04 5.73
CA VAL A 112 19.37 1.16 6.34
C VAL A 112 18.60 1.76 7.52
N ILE A 113 17.30 2.00 7.34
CA ILE A 113 16.42 2.54 8.39
C ILE A 113 16.27 1.52 9.53
N ALA A 114 16.07 0.25 9.19
CA ALA A 114 15.87 -0.83 10.15
C ALA A 114 17.13 -1.18 10.94
N ALA A 115 18.34 -0.94 10.41
CA ALA A 115 19.58 -1.17 11.14
C ALA A 115 19.71 -0.27 12.37
N ASP A 116 19.07 0.90 12.38
CA ASP A 116 19.07 1.83 13.50
C ASP A 116 17.99 1.48 14.53
N ARG A 117 18.31 0.52 15.39
CA ARG A 117 17.44 0.07 16.49
C ARG A 117 16.99 1.17 17.45
N ALA A 118 17.76 2.26 17.58
CA ALA A 118 17.42 3.37 18.45
C ALA A 118 16.25 4.21 17.91
N SER A 119 15.93 4.06 16.63
CA SER A 119 14.81 4.73 15.97
C SER A 119 13.54 3.87 15.89
N TRP A 120 13.60 2.60 16.32
CA TRP A 120 12.49 1.66 16.20
C TRP A 120 11.29 2.09 17.04
N HIS A 121 10.12 2.04 16.42
CA HIS A 121 8.83 2.14 17.10
C HIS A 121 7.94 0.95 16.71
N ILE A 122 6.95 0.67 17.56
CA ILE A 122 5.94 -0.32 17.26
C ILE A 122 4.81 0.40 16.51
N PRO A 123 4.49 0.02 15.25
CA PRO A 123 3.37 0.62 14.54
C PRO A 123 2.04 0.39 15.28
N PRO A 124 1.06 1.29 15.12
CA PRO A 124 -0.26 1.11 15.73
C PRO A 124 -0.90 -0.22 15.34
N VAL A 125 -1.60 -0.85 16.28
CA VAL A 125 -2.22 -2.17 16.09
C VAL A 125 -3.19 -2.18 14.89
N ASP A 126 -3.97 -1.11 14.70
CA ASP A 126 -4.90 -0.99 13.58
C ASP A 126 -4.18 -0.92 12.23
N THR A 127 -3.04 -0.23 12.18
CA THR A 127 -2.18 -0.17 11.00
C THR A 127 -1.61 -1.55 10.65
N LEU A 128 -1.24 -2.37 11.64
CA LEU A 128 -0.77 -3.74 11.42
C LEU A 128 -1.88 -4.64 10.82
N PHE A 129 -3.13 -4.47 11.23
CA PHE A 129 -4.26 -5.22 10.66
C PHE A 129 -4.49 -4.87 9.19
N VAL A 130 -4.50 -3.58 8.87
CA VAL A 130 -4.67 -3.11 7.49
C VAL A 130 -3.48 -3.57 6.63
N GLN A 131 -2.26 -3.44 7.13
CA GLN A 131 -1.05 -3.92 6.44
C GLN A 131 -1.12 -5.43 6.15
N ARG A 132 -1.54 -6.25 7.13
CA ARG A 132 -1.65 -7.70 6.94
C ARG A 132 -2.61 -8.06 5.80
N LYS A 133 -3.73 -7.34 5.69
CA LYS A 133 -4.71 -7.59 4.62
C LYS A 133 -4.19 -7.12 3.26
N VAL A 134 -3.56 -5.94 3.19
CA VAL A 134 -2.94 -5.43 1.96
C VAL A 134 -1.87 -6.41 1.46
N SER A 135 -0.97 -6.86 2.35
CA SER A 135 0.08 -7.83 2.03
C SER A 135 -0.50 -9.16 1.54
N GLY A 136 -1.57 -9.65 2.17
CA GLY A 136 -2.26 -10.87 1.71
C GLY A 136 -2.81 -10.73 0.30
N THR A 137 -3.52 -9.65 0.00
CA THR A 137 -4.07 -9.40 -1.33
C THR A 137 -2.96 -9.21 -2.38
N ALA A 138 -1.89 -8.49 -2.06
CA ALA A 138 -0.74 -8.32 -2.94
C ALA A 138 -0.05 -9.67 -3.25
N LEU A 139 0.12 -10.53 -2.24
CA LEU A 139 0.70 -11.86 -2.42
C LEU A 139 -0.15 -12.74 -3.34
N LEU A 140 -1.48 -12.67 -3.23
CA LEU A 140 -2.37 -13.36 -4.16
C LEU A 140 -2.19 -12.86 -5.59
N ALA A 141 -2.17 -11.54 -5.78
CA ALA A 141 -1.95 -10.93 -7.08
C ALA A 141 -0.59 -11.33 -7.68
N ILE A 142 0.47 -11.38 -6.86
CA ILE A 142 1.79 -11.93 -7.24
C ILE A 142 1.65 -13.40 -7.69
N ARG A 143 0.96 -14.23 -6.89
CA ARG A 143 0.81 -15.68 -7.15
C ARG A 143 0.03 -15.97 -8.43
N MET A 144 -0.90 -15.08 -8.78
CA MET A 144 -1.70 -15.11 -10.01
C MET A 144 -1.01 -14.42 -11.19
N LYS A 145 0.14 -13.75 -10.97
CA LYS A 145 0.81 -12.90 -11.97
C LYS A 145 -0.14 -11.86 -12.57
N ALA A 146 -0.96 -11.26 -11.71
CA ALA A 146 -2.00 -10.33 -12.11
C ALA A 146 -1.38 -9.05 -12.69
N ARG A 147 -2.04 -8.52 -13.72
CA ARG A 147 -1.75 -7.21 -14.32
C ARG A 147 -3.02 -6.38 -14.25
N LEU A 148 -3.01 -5.34 -13.43
CA LEU A 148 -4.23 -4.57 -13.11
C LEU A 148 -3.99 -3.07 -13.34
N PRO A 149 -5.01 -2.30 -13.73
CA PRO A 149 -4.92 -0.84 -13.81
C PRO A 149 -4.95 -0.24 -12.38
N LEU A 150 -3.90 -0.51 -11.60
CA LEU A 150 -3.87 -0.25 -10.16
C LEU A 150 -4.13 1.21 -9.82
N ARG A 151 -3.57 2.14 -10.60
CA ARG A 151 -3.78 3.59 -10.42
C ARG A 151 -5.25 3.97 -10.57
N GLU A 152 -5.90 3.48 -11.63
CA GLU A 152 -7.32 3.73 -11.90
C GLU A 152 -8.19 3.15 -10.78
N MET A 153 -7.93 1.90 -10.37
CA MET A 153 -8.65 1.25 -9.27
C MET A 153 -8.53 2.02 -7.95
N VAL A 154 -7.35 2.57 -7.64
CA VAL A 154 -7.13 3.38 -6.43
C VAL A 154 -7.85 4.72 -6.54
N ALA A 155 -7.78 5.39 -7.70
CA ALA A 155 -8.46 6.65 -7.95
C ALA A 155 -9.98 6.51 -7.77
N ASP A 156 -10.58 5.48 -8.37
CA ASP A 156 -12.01 5.16 -8.22
C ASP A 156 -12.38 4.88 -6.76
N ALA A 157 -11.56 4.11 -6.04
CA ALA A 157 -11.83 3.75 -4.64
C ALA A 157 -11.78 4.94 -3.68
N ILE A 158 -10.96 5.95 -3.99
CA ILE A 158 -10.87 7.19 -3.19
C ILE A 158 -11.72 8.34 -3.75
N GLY A 159 -12.42 8.12 -4.87
CA GLY A 159 -13.27 9.13 -5.50
C GLY A 159 -12.49 10.29 -6.12
N GLU A 160 -11.30 10.01 -6.64
CA GLU A 160 -10.43 10.99 -7.28
C GLU A 160 -10.24 10.70 -8.76
N SER A 161 -9.91 11.72 -9.53
CA SER A 161 -9.49 11.57 -10.92
C SER A 161 -7.98 11.45 -10.98
N LEU A 162 -7.45 10.59 -11.86
CA LEU A 162 -6.01 10.53 -12.07
C LEU A 162 -5.48 11.90 -12.53
N PRO A 163 -4.31 12.32 -12.04
CA PRO A 163 -3.66 13.51 -12.57
C PRO A 163 -3.48 13.33 -14.08
N THR A 164 -3.99 14.27 -14.86
CA THR A 164 -3.85 14.26 -16.31
C THR A 164 -2.36 14.35 -16.61
N ALA A 165 -1.82 13.37 -17.33
CA ALA A 165 -0.41 13.41 -17.73
C ALA A 165 -0.17 14.74 -18.46
N THR A 166 0.58 15.64 -17.84
CA THR A 166 0.97 16.89 -18.48
C THR A 166 1.77 16.50 -19.71
N SER A 167 1.21 16.72 -20.90
CA SER A 167 1.94 16.64 -22.15
C SER A 167 3.03 17.71 -22.10
N THR A 168 4.20 17.35 -21.58
CA THR A 168 5.39 18.17 -21.74
C THR A 168 5.75 18.09 -23.22
N SER A 169 5.38 19.15 -23.94
CA SER A 169 5.83 19.44 -25.30
C SER A 169 7.29 19.85 -25.31
#